data_AF-A0A4C1V6B6-F1
#
_entry.id   AF-A0A4C1V6B6-F1
#
_cell.length_a   1.000
_cell.length_b   1.000
_cell.length_c   1.000
_cell.angle_alpha   90.00
_cell.angle_beta   90.00
_cell.angle_gamma   90.00
#
_symmetry.space_group_name_H-M   'P 1'
#
loop_
_entity.id
_entity.type
_entity.pdbx_description
1 polymer ?
#
loop_
_entity_poly.entity_id
_entity_poly.type
_entity_poly.pdbx_seq_one_letter_code
_entity_poly.pdbx_strand_id
1 'polypeptide(L)'
;MNDYVRVNYKSTGKLAIMLMVTEEGTMNPEFSKTKFVTDDDLNKSLEYYCERIFEENEEEILSLYKNRPEDDVMPDAEQEICFKHAKYCEDWMLATEEDTTWTKEMEEEYIKIHGPDPYGFGGMGGMSMQPPPQDEPEVDYDDIDELEDGDDGLPKDEL
;
A
#
# COMPACT_ATOMS: atom_id res chain seq x y z
N MET A 1 -9.65 4.40 1.18
CA MET A 1 -8.17 4.46 1.35
C MET A 1 -7.54 3.39 0.46
N ASN A 2 -6.59 3.74 -0.43
CA ASN A 2 -6.03 2.81 -1.42
C ASN A 2 -4.49 2.75 -1.36
N ASP A 3 -3.91 1.71 -1.96
CA ASP A 3 -2.46 1.55 -2.17
C ASP A 3 -1.60 1.42 -0.90
N TYR A 4 -2.23 1.14 0.25
CA TYR A 4 -1.51 0.74 1.44
C TYR A 4 -1.13 -0.73 1.38
N VAL A 5 0.04 -1.01 1.93
CA VAL A 5 0.63 -2.34 2.02
C VAL A 5 1.08 -2.62 3.44
N ARG A 6 0.89 -3.86 3.87
CA ARG A 6 1.48 -4.36 5.10
C ARG A 6 2.90 -4.83 4.79
N VAL A 7 3.85 -4.41 5.62
CA VAL A 7 5.26 -4.74 5.45
C VAL A 7 5.93 -5.05 6.78
N ASN A 8 7.06 -5.73 6.75
CA ASN A 8 7.98 -5.80 7.88
C ASN A 8 9.30 -5.13 7.51
N TYR A 9 9.86 -4.32 8.40
CA TYR A 9 11.23 -3.82 8.22
C TYR A 9 12.21 -4.98 8.17
N LYS A 10 13.13 -5.00 7.19
CA LYS A 10 14.08 -6.10 7.05
C LYS A 10 15.10 -6.14 8.21
N SER A 11 15.44 -4.98 8.79
CA SER A 11 16.41 -4.85 9.88
C SER A 11 15.93 -5.44 11.19
N THR A 12 14.71 -5.09 11.61
CA THR A 12 14.16 -5.46 12.93
C THR A 12 13.05 -6.49 12.86
N GLY A 13 12.45 -6.70 11.68
CA GLY A 13 11.24 -7.51 11.50
C GLY A 13 9.97 -6.82 11.99
N LYS A 14 10.02 -5.55 12.39
CA LYS A 14 8.87 -4.81 12.91
C LYS A 14 7.80 -4.60 11.85
N LEU A 15 6.54 -4.87 12.21
CA LEU A 15 5.38 -4.70 11.36
C LEU A 15 5.05 -3.22 11.16
N ALA A 16 4.76 -2.83 9.92
CA ALA A 16 4.31 -1.50 9.57
C ALA A 16 3.26 -1.54 8.45
N ILE A 17 2.55 -0.43 8.31
CA ILE A 17 1.68 -0.14 7.16
C ILE A 17 2.35 1.00 6.39
N MET A 18 2.49 0.83 5.09
CA MET A 18 3.22 1.74 4.22
C MET A 18 2.39 2.03 2.98
N LEU A 19 2.43 3.26 2.48
CA LEU A 19 1.87 3.60 1.18
C LEU A 19 2.83 3.12 0.09
N MET A 20 2.35 2.34 -0.88
CA MET A 20 3.20 1.79 -1.96
C MET A 20 3.68 2.88 -2.92
N VAL A 21 2.79 3.81 -3.27
CA VAL A 21 3.04 4.91 -4.20
C VAL A 21 2.77 6.21 -3.46
N THR A 22 3.76 7.09 -3.41
CA THR A 22 3.65 8.41 -2.77
C THR A 22 2.60 9.27 -3.46
N GLU A 23 2.17 10.36 -2.81
CA GLU A 23 1.23 11.33 -3.39
C GLU A 23 1.75 11.94 -4.71
N GLU A 24 3.07 11.93 -4.92
CA GLU A 24 3.74 12.38 -6.14
C GLU A 24 3.69 11.34 -7.28
N GLY A 25 3.11 10.16 -7.05
CA GLY A 25 3.01 9.08 -8.01
C GLY A 25 4.30 8.24 -8.14
N THR A 26 5.27 8.42 -7.25
CA THR A 26 6.54 7.68 -7.24
C THR A 26 6.49 6.53 -6.23
N MET A 27 7.23 5.45 -6.48
CA MET A 27 7.31 4.33 -5.52
C MET A 27 7.97 4.78 -4.21
N ASN A 28 7.46 4.28 -3.09
CA ASN A 28 7.99 4.64 -1.77
C ASN A 28 9.47 4.24 -1.64
N PRO A 29 10.39 5.16 -1.30
CA PRO A 29 11.82 4.87 -1.21
C PRO A 29 12.16 3.82 -0.13
N GLU A 30 11.31 3.70 0.90
CA GLU A 30 11.48 2.74 1.98
C GLU A 30 11.09 1.32 1.56
N PHE A 31 10.45 1.14 0.40
CA PHE A 31 9.97 -0.15 -0.09
C PHE A 31 11.08 -1.21 -0.13
N SER A 32 12.26 -0.86 -0.64
CA SER A 32 13.44 -1.74 -0.75
C SER A 32 13.95 -2.25 0.60
N LYS A 33 13.67 -1.54 1.70
CA LYS A 33 14.11 -1.87 3.06
C LYS A 33 13.11 -2.75 3.80
N THR A 34 12.01 -3.10 3.15
CA THR A 34 10.91 -3.83 3.78
C THR A 34 10.60 -5.13 3.04
N LYS A 35 9.92 -6.04 3.74
CA LYS A 35 9.39 -7.28 3.21
C LYS A 35 7.87 -7.18 3.16
N PHE A 36 7.31 -7.30 1.96
CA PHE A 36 5.87 -7.25 1.75
C PHE A 36 5.15 -8.42 2.41
N VAL A 37 3.96 -8.13 2.95
CA VAL A 37 3.00 -9.10 3.48
C VAL A 37 1.72 -8.95 2.68
N THR A 38 1.33 -10.00 1.97
CA THR A 38 0.07 -10.04 1.21
C THR A 38 -1.11 -9.94 2.17
N ASP A 39 -1.94 -8.91 1.98
CA ASP A 39 -3.20 -8.73 2.68
C ASP A 39 -4.18 -8.01 1.74
N ASP A 40 -5.03 -8.80 1.07
CA ASP A 40 -5.94 -8.32 0.02
C ASP A 40 -7.10 -7.48 0.57
N ASP A 41 -7.37 -7.58 1.87
CA ASP A 41 -8.46 -6.87 2.54
C ASP A 41 -7.96 -5.69 3.40
N LEU A 42 -6.64 -5.42 3.42
CA LEU A 42 -6.04 -4.35 4.20
C LEU A 42 -6.68 -3.00 3.90
N ASN A 43 -6.75 -2.61 2.63
CA ASN A 43 -7.24 -1.28 2.23
C ASN A 43 -8.72 -1.08 2.59
N LYS A 44 -9.55 -2.12 2.42
CA LYS A 44 -10.96 -2.10 2.85
C LYS A 44 -11.07 -1.98 4.37
N SER A 45 -10.24 -2.72 5.10
CA SER A 45 -10.23 -2.68 6.56
C SER A 45 -9.76 -1.32 7.08
N LEU A 46 -8.73 -0.74 6.47
CA LEU A 46 -8.23 0.59 6.82
C LEU A 46 -9.28 1.68 6.60
N GLU A 47 -10.02 1.61 5.50
CA GLU A 47 -11.14 2.51 5.26
C GLU A 47 -12.18 2.42 6.38
N TYR A 48 -12.64 1.21 6.71
CA TYR A 48 -13.59 1.00 7.80
C TYR A 48 -13.05 1.49 9.16
N TYR A 49 -11.79 1.21 9.48
CA TYR A 49 -11.18 1.68 10.72
C TYR A 49 -11.04 3.20 10.76
N CYS A 50 -10.68 3.84 9.64
CA CYS A 50 -10.57 5.29 9.54
C CYS A 50 -11.92 5.96 9.78
N GLU A 51 -12.98 5.49 9.11
CA GLU A 51 -14.34 6.03 9.28
C GLU A 51 -14.78 5.90 10.75
N ARG A 52 -14.62 4.71 11.32
CA ARG A 52 -15.00 4.47 12.72
C ARG A 52 -14.23 5.33 13.72
N ILE A 53 -12.91 5.48 13.53
CA ILE A 53 -12.08 6.34 14.39
C ILE A 53 -12.50 7.79 14.25
N PHE A 54 -12.79 8.25 13.03
CA PHE A 54 -13.24 9.63 12.80
C PHE A 54 -14.59 9.89 13.50
N GLU A 55 -15.56 9.00 13.32
CA GLU A 55 -16.88 9.09 13.95
C GLU A 55 -16.81 9.07 15.49
N GLU A 56 -16.00 8.17 16.06
CA GLU A 56 -15.85 8.06 17.52
C GLU A 56 -15.17 9.29 18.16
N ASN A 57 -14.39 10.06 17.38
CA ASN A 57 -13.58 11.17 17.88
C ASN A 57 -13.94 12.54 17.25
N GLU A 58 -15.10 12.65 16.58
CA GLU A 58 -15.50 13.83 15.80
C GLU A 58 -15.45 15.13 16.62
N GLU A 59 -15.98 15.12 17.85
CA GLU A 59 -16.03 16.31 18.70
C GLU A 59 -14.65 16.87 19.02
N GLU A 60 -13.69 15.99 19.32
CA GLU A 60 -12.31 16.37 19.61
C GLU A 60 -11.62 16.91 18.36
N ILE A 61 -11.78 16.22 17.22
CA ILE A 61 -11.22 16.64 15.93
C ILE A 61 -11.72 18.06 15.58
N LEU A 62 -13.02 18.31 15.68
CA LEU A 62 -13.61 19.63 15.42
C LEU A 62 -13.09 20.69 16.41
N SER A 63 -12.84 20.33 17.66
CA SER A 63 -12.28 21.25 18.66
C SER A 63 -10.86 21.70 18.30
N LEU A 64 -10.05 20.80 17.73
CA LEU A 64 -8.69 21.09 17.29
C LEU A 64 -8.71 22.07 16.11
N TYR A 65 -9.57 21.85 15.10
CA TYR A 65 -9.69 22.73 13.94
C TYR A 65 -10.25 24.12 14.27
N LYS A 66 -11.15 24.26 15.26
CA LYS A 66 -11.69 25.58 15.68
C LYS A 66 -10.60 26.57 16.11
N ASN A 67 -9.50 26.06 16.65
CA ASN A 67 -8.40 26.88 17.14
C ASN A 67 -7.32 27.10 16.06
N ARG A 68 -7.52 26.56 14.85
CA ARG A 68 -6.55 26.56 13.73
C ARG A 68 -7.26 26.76 12.38
N PRO A 69 -8.00 27.87 12.20
CA PRO A 69 -8.81 28.08 11.00
C PRO A 69 -8.01 28.24 9.71
N GLU A 70 -6.71 28.51 9.79
CA GLU A 70 -5.77 28.63 8.67
C GLU A 70 -5.12 27.30 8.24
N ASP A 71 -5.24 26.24 9.04
CA ASP A 71 -4.62 24.94 8.75
C ASP A 71 -5.59 24.06 7.94
N ASP A 72 -5.36 23.97 6.63
CA ASP A 72 -6.11 23.05 5.75
C ASP A 72 -5.79 21.57 6.05
N VAL A 73 -4.60 21.30 6.61
CA VAL A 73 -4.15 19.98 7.05
C VAL A 73 -3.50 20.11 8.42
N MET A 74 -3.89 19.25 9.36
CA MET A 74 -3.37 19.26 10.72
C MET A 74 -2.13 18.36 10.84
N PRO A 75 -0.90 18.93 10.93
CA PRO A 75 0.34 18.15 10.84
C PRO A 75 0.62 17.28 12.08
N ASP A 76 0.03 17.61 13.22
CA ASP A 76 0.15 16.92 14.52
C ASP A 76 -1.10 16.10 14.86
N ALA A 77 -2.00 15.89 13.90
CA ALA A 77 -3.25 15.15 14.08
C ALA A 77 -3.01 13.76 14.69
N GLU A 78 -1.98 13.05 14.22
CA GLU A 78 -1.59 11.74 14.76
C GLU A 78 -1.31 11.82 16.26
N GLN A 79 -0.52 12.81 16.70
CA GLN A 79 -0.13 12.94 18.09
C GLN A 79 -1.30 13.36 18.99
N GLU A 80 -2.10 14.34 18.57
CA GLU A 80 -3.22 14.84 19.37
C GLU A 80 -4.37 13.82 19.44
N ILE A 81 -4.72 13.19 18.32
CA ILE A 81 -5.87 12.29 18.25
C ILE A 81 -5.45 10.88 18.64
N CYS A 82 -4.50 10.27 17.93
CA CYS A 82 -4.22 8.84 18.08
C CYS A 82 -3.45 8.51 19.37
N PHE A 83 -2.48 9.35 19.76
CA PHE A 83 -1.67 9.12 20.97
C PHE A 83 -2.25 9.77 22.23
N LYS A 84 -2.71 11.03 22.16
CA LYS A 84 -3.15 11.77 23.35
C LYS A 84 -4.61 11.52 23.70
N HIS A 85 -5.53 11.66 22.74
CA HIS A 85 -6.96 11.54 23.01
C HIS A 85 -7.45 10.09 23.00
N ALA A 86 -7.36 9.41 21.86
CA ALA A 86 -7.99 8.11 21.61
C ALA A 86 -7.20 6.91 22.15
N LYS A 87 -5.89 7.09 22.42
CA LYS A 87 -5.00 6.05 22.96
C LYS A 87 -4.91 4.77 22.11
N TYR A 88 -5.08 4.89 20.79
CA TYR A 88 -4.88 3.77 19.87
C TYR A 88 -3.40 3.51 19.59
N CYS A 89 -2.56 4.53 19.71
CA CYS A 89 -1.13 4.46 19.40
C CYS A 89 -0.26 4.46 20.65
N GLU A 90 0.86 3.74 20.58
CA GLU A 90 1.90 3.66 21.60
C GLU A 90 3.26 3.93 20.97
N ASP A 91 4.21 4.46 21.76
CA ASP A 91 5.51 4.91 21.26
C ASP A 91 6.29 3.80 20.53
N TRP A 92 6.14 2.54 20.95
CA TRP A 92 6.84 1.42 20.30
C TRP A 92 6.34 1.16 18.87
N MET A 93 5.18 1.68 18.48
CA MET A 93 4.65 1.53 17.12
C MET A 93 5.39 2.43 16.11
N LEU A 94 5.93 3.56 16.56
CA LEU A 94 6.65 4.51 15.70
C LEU A 94 7.94 3.91 15.18
N ALA A 95 8.22 4.05 13.88
CA ALA A 95 9.46 3.56 13.28
C ALA A 95 10.68 4.25 13.92
N THR A 96 11.66 3.45 14.29
CA THR A 96 12.94 3.92 14.83
C THR A 96 13.99 4.05 13.72
N GLU A 97 15.12 4.67 14.02
CA GLU A 97 16.26 4.69 13.08
C GLU A 97 16.75 3.27 12.76
N GLU A 98 16.70 2.35 13.73
CA GLU A 98 17.07 0.95 13.51
C GLU A 98 16.11 0.25 12.54
N ASP A 99 14.81 0.51 12.66
CA ASP A 99 13.77 -0.03 11.76
C ASP A 99 14.02 0.42 10.30
N THR A 100 14.42 1.67 10.09
CA THR A 100 14.56 2.28 8.75
C THR A 100 15.98 2.19 8.17
N THR A 101 16.93 1.63 8.93
CA THR A 101 18.32 1.46 8.50
C THR A 101 18.50 0.15 7.75
N TRP A 102 18.94 0.24 6.49
CA TRP A 102 19.27 -0.90 5.66
C TRP A 102 20.58 -0.64 4.91
N THR A 103 21.68 -1.23 5.38
CA THR A 103 23.01 -1.00 4.80
C THR A 103 23.35 -2.01 3.72
N LYS A 104 24.39 -1.72 2.94
CA LYS A 104 24.88 -2.62 1.89
C LYS A 104 25.38 -3.95 2.47
N GLU A 105 26.04 -3.90 3.63
CA GLU A 105 26.52 -5.09 4.32
C GLU A 105 25.35 -5.98 4.76
N MET A 106 24.26 -5.37 5.25
CA MET A 106 23.04 -6.10 5.63
C MET A 106 22.39 -6.77 4.41
N GLU A 107 22.33 -6.08 3.27
CA GLU A 107 21.84 -6.65 2.02
C GLU A 107 22.72 -7.82 1.53
N GLU A 108 24.05 -7.68 1.57
CA GLU A 108 24.98 -8.75 1.21
C GLU A 108 24.83 -10.00 2.09
N GLU A 109 24.52 -9.82 3.38
CA GLU A 109 24.21 -10.94 4.28
C GLU A 109 22.84 -11.55 4.01
N TYR A 110 21.83 -10.72 3.77
CA TYR A 110 20.47 -11.15 3.45
C TYR A 110 20.46 -12.03 2.18
N ILE A 111 21.17 -11.61 1.13
CA ILE A 111 21.28 -12.32 -0.15
C ILE A 111 21.91 -13.70 0.00
N LYS A 112 22.86 -13.89 0.94
CA LYS A 112 23.48 -15.22 1.17
C LYS A 112 22.46 -16.27 1.63
N ILE A 113 21.42 -15.83 2.34
CA ILE A 113 20.38 -16.71 2.90
C ILE A 113 19.19 -16.83 1.93
N HIS A 114 18.75 -15.71 1.37
CA HIS A 114 17.50 -15.62 0.61
C HIS A 114 17.67 -15.62 -0.91
N GLY A 115 18.90 -15.47 -1.41
CA GLY A 115 19.18 -15.20 -2.81
C GLY A 115 19.00 -13.72 -3.18
N PRO A 116 19.37 -13.32 -4.42
CA PRO A 116 19.14 -11.96 -4.90
C PRO A 116 17.64 -11.67 -4.98
N ASP A 117 17.23 -10.43 -4.66
CA ASP A 117 15.86 -9.98 -4.81
C ASP A 117 15.39 -10.16 -6.27
N PRO A 118 14.37 -10.98 -6.54
CA PRO A 118 13.90 -11.26 -7.91
C PRO A 118 13.36 -10.02 -8.62
N TYR A 119 12.99 -8.97 -7.88
CA TYR A 119 12.46 -7.73 -8.43
C TYR A 119 13.51 -6.60 -8.47
N GLY A 120 14.72 -6.85 -7.98
CA GLY A 120 15.86 -5.92 -8.08
C GLY A 120 15.67 -4.59 -7.36
N PHE A 121 14.82 -4.52 -6.34
CA PHE A 121 14.63 -3.30 -5.54
C PHE A 121 15.73 -3.12 -4.48
N GLY A 122 16.40 -4.21 -4.07
CA GLY A 122 17.44 -4.20 -3.03
C GLY A 122 18.87 -3.87 -3.48
N GLY A 123 19.14 -3.67 -4.78
CA GLY A 123 20.51 -3.53 -5.29
C GLY A 123 20.75 -2.21 -6.01
N MET A 124 21.67 -1.39 -5.49
CA MET A 124 22.41 -0.45 -6.34
C MET A 124 23.25 -1.25 -7.35
N GLY A 125 22.62 -1.64 -8.46
CA GLY A 125 23.20 -2.37 -9.57
C GLY A 125 22.22 -2.28 -10.72
N GLY A 126 22.45 -1.34 -11.63
CA GLY A 126 21.51 -0.98 -12.69
C GLY A 126 20.97 -2.19 -13.44
N MET A 127 19.65 -2.25 -13.58
CA MET A 127 19.02 -3.06 -14.59
C MET A 127 19.43 -2.51 -15.96
N SER A 128 20.28 -3.27 -16.66
CA SER A 128 20.20 -3.29 -18.11
C SER A 128 18.78 -3.74 -18.46
N MET A 129 17.97 -2.85 -19.03
CA MET A 129 16.74 -3.23 -19.69
C MET A 129 17.07 -4.30 -20.73
N GLN A 130 16.71 -5.55 -20.47
CA GLN A 130 16.53 -6.51 -21.55
C GLN A 130 15.24 -6.10 -22.27
N PRO A 131 15.27 -5.87 -23.59
CA PRO A 131 14.03 -5.62 -24.32
C PRO A 131 13.12 -6.85 -24.24
N PRO A 132 11.79 -6.66 -24.26
CA PRO A 132 10.85 -7.76 -24.21
C PRO A 132 11.06 -8.72 -25.40
N PRO A 133 10.80 -10.03 -25.21
CA PRO A 133 10.84 -11.01 -26.30
C PRO A 133 9.83 -10.61 -27.39
N GLN A 134 10.28 -10.58 -28.65
CA GLN A 134 9.54 -10.01 -29.79
C GLN A 134 8.50 -10.94 -30.43
N ASP A 135 7.96 -11.92 -29.71
CA ASP A 135 7.00 -12.87 -30.30
C ASP A 135 5.79 -13.05 -29.37
N GLU A 136 4.93 -12.02 -29.30
CA GLU A 136 3.52 -12.22 -28.98
C GLU A 136 2.67 -11.65 -30.11
N PRO A 137 1.68 -12.40 -30.63
CA PRO A 137 0.80 -11.88 -31.68
C PRO A 137 -0.06 -10.74 -31.11
N GLU A 138 -0.07 -9.59 -31.80
CA GLU A 138 -0.96 -8.47 -31.51
C GLU A 138 -2.42 -8.95 -31.51
N VAL A 139 -3.09 -8.82 -30.37
CA VAL A 139 -4.55 -9.00 -30.27
C VAL A 139 -5.18 -7.68 -30.72
N ASP A 140 -5.78 -7.71 -31.91
CA ASP A 140 -6.54 -6.59 -32.47
C ASP A 140 -7.90 -6.50 -31.76
N TYR A 141 -8.13 -5.41 -31.04
CA TYR A 141 -9.33 -5.18 -30.22
C TYR A 141 -10.44 -4.42 -30.98
N ASP A 142 -10.31 -4.23 -32.30
CA ASP A 142 -11.27 -3.47 -33.11
C ASP A 142 -12.49 -4.27 -33.63
N ASP A 143 -12.66 -5.53 -33.23
CA ASP A 143 -13.71 -6.43 -33.78
C ASP A 143 -14.82 -6.87 -32.78
N ILE A 144 -15.04 -6.10 -31.69
CA ILE A 144 -16.18 -6.34 -30.77
C ILE A 144 -17.08 -5.11 -30.74
N ASP A 145 -17.80 -4.87 -31.84
CA ASP A 145 -19.03 -4.08 -31.85
C ASP A 145 -19.84 -4.48 -33.09
N GLU A 146 -20.76 -5.43 -32.95
CA GLU A 146 -22.04 -5.56 -33.68
C GLU A 146 -22.60 -6.98 -33.51
N LEU A 147 -23.42 -7.22 -32.49
CA LEU A 147 -24.56 -8.15 -32.54
C LEU A 147 -25.53 -7.82 -31.39
N GLU A 148 -26.34 -6.78 -31.57
CA GLU A 148 -27.67 -6.73 -30.97
C GLU A 148 -28.68 -7.46 -31.88
N ASP A 149 -29.74 -7.96 -31.25
CA ASP A 149 -30.99 -8.54 -31.78
C ASP A 149 -31.05 -10.05 -32.09
N GLY A 150 -31.81 -10.77 -31.24
CA GLY A 150 -32.19 -12.16 -31.46
C GLY A 150 -33.08 -12.74 -30.35
N ASP A 151 -34.37 -12.43 -30.45
CA ASP A 151 -35.52 -12.97 -29.73
C ASP A 151 -35.62 -14.52 -29.72
N ASP A 152 -36.52 -15.01 -28.86
CA ASP A 152 -37.18 -16.33 -28.84
C ASP A 152 -36.52 -17.54 -28.13
N GLY A 153 -37.22 -17.98 -27.07
CA GLY A 153 -37.65 -19.39 -27.01
C GLY A 153 -37.18 -20.23 -25.82
N LEU A 154 -37.92 -20.18 -24.71
CA LEU A 154 -37.99 -21.33 -23.78
C LEU A 154 -38.48 -22.58 -24.52
N PRO A 155 -37.92 -23.77 -24.23
CA PRO A 155 -38.67 -25.01 -24.31
C PRO A 155 -39.04 -25.51 -22.91
N LYS A 156 -40.34 -25.71 -22.73
CA LYS A 156 -40.94 -26.56 -21.72
C LYS A 156 -40.83 -28.03 -22.16
N ASP A 157 -40.48 -28.87 -21.19
CA ASP A 157 -40.97 -30.23 -20.92
C ASP A 157 -40.71 -31.41 -21.87
N GLU A 158 -40.79 -32.60 -21.23
CA GLU A 158 -40.72 -34.01 -21.65
C GLU A 158 -39.29 -34.62 -21.64
N LEU A 159 -38.90 -35.53 -20.74
CA LEU A 159 -39.60 -36.61 -20.01
C LEU A 159 -39.01 -36.83 -18.60
#